data_AF-A0A1G8JB19-F1
#
_entry.id   AF-A0A1G8JB19-F1
#
_cell.length_a   1.000
_cell.length_b   1.000
_cell.length_c   1.000
_cell.angle_alpha   90.00
_cell.angle_beta   90.00
_cell.angle_gamma   90.00
#
_symmetry.space_group_name_H-M   'P 1'
#
loop_
_entity.id
_entity.type
_entity.pdbx_description
1 polymer ?
#
loop_
_entity_poly.entity_id
_entity_poly.type
_entity_poly.pdbx_seq_one_letter_code
_entity_poly.pdbx_strand_id
1 'polypeptide(L)'
;MAFFVISITIILLFTLKFCCPKDEVFNLSLNLANTEIFSKSISVKKVVVQKEVLIENYFNYLDSLVHRYQPLTTYGLSEHVLVRANPWIIDTLQNTDYYRMMAKDSFVYNQKKMIALPMGNTIIIPDSSKAKKILNSFDNTTIDINIPEFKLRIYEDSVQLFEFPIRVGRDEKKYLEMSGRIQDLRTKTGKGFIINHVRNPRYVNPVNNHQYFVTKRDDGKVTKLPQIPFIETEINGLRYGQLIHPTTNPRTLGKAYSNGCIGVKEADAWVIYFYAPINTKINIRYDLSGVNEMGDIITLKDIY
;
A
#
# COMPACT_ATOMS: atom_id res chain seq x y z
N MET A 1 -50.25 36.61 -44.97
CA MET A 1 -49.12 36.80 -44.02
C MET A 1 -48.27 35.53 -44.02
N ALA A 2 -47.46 35.39 -45.07
CA ALA A 2 -46.62 34.21 -45.33
C ALA A 2 -45.61 34.62 -46.41
N PHE A 3 -44.79 35.65 -46.17
CA PHE A 3 -43.81 36.14 -47.16
C PHE A 3 -42.58 36.85 -46.55
N PHE A 4 -42.26 36.64 -45.26
CA PHE A 4 -41.16 37.39 -44.61
C PHE A 4 -40.11 36.53 -43.88
N VAL A 5 -40.12 35.20 -44.00
CA VAL A 5 -39.17 34.32 -43.28
C VAL A 5 -38.26 33.49 -44.21
N ILE A 6 -38.44 33.56 -45.53
CA ILE A 6 -37.65 32.74 -46.50
C ILE A 6 -36.49 33.54 -47.15
N SER A 7 -36.39 34.85 -46.93
CA SER A 7 -35.40 35.69 -47.63
C SER A 7 -34.10 35.98 -46.87
N ILE A 8 -33.91 35.46 -45.64
CA ILE A 8 -32.69 35.66 -44.84
C ILE A 8 -31.78 34.40 -44.81
N THR A 9 -32.30 33.22 -45.16
CA THR A 9 -31.54 31.96 -45.18
C THR A 9 -30.73 31.73 -46.46
N ILE A 10 -30.97 32.49 -47.54
CA ILE A 10 -30.24 32.34 -48.82
C ILE A 10 -28.98 33.23 -48.90
N ILE A 11 -28.91 34.30 -48.09
CA ILE A 11 -27.76 35.24 -48.10
C ILE A 11 -26.60 34.74 -47.21
N LEU A 12 -26.87 33.89 -46.21
CA LEU A 12 -25.81 33.30 -45.36
C LEU A 12 -25.11 32.08 -45.97
N LEU A 13 -25.65 31.50 -47.06
CA LEU A 13 -25.07 30.36 -47.77
C LEU A 13 -24.18 30.77 -48.96
N PHE A 14 -24.13 32.05 -49.31
CA PHE A 14 -23.33 32.57 -50.43
C PHE A 14 -22.02 33.27 -50.03
N THR A 15 -21.77 33.50 -48.74
CA THR A 15 -20.55 34.20 -48.25
C THR A 15 -19.44 33.29 -47.71
N LEU A 16 -19.61 31.97 -47.70
CA LEU A 16 -18.54 31.01 -47.32
C LEU A 16 -17.93 30.24 -48.49
N LYS A 17 -18.35 30.51 -49.74
CA LYS A 17 -17.86 29.84 -50.94
C LYS A 17 -16.82 30.63 -51.77
N PHE A 18 -16.27 31.73 -51.23
CA PHE A 18 -15.34 32.61 -51.95
C PHE A 18 -14.12 33.09 -51.14
N CYS A 19 -13.54 32.23 -50.30
CA CYS A 19 -12.16 32.42 -49.81
C CYS A 19 -11.35 31.12 -49.93
N CYS A 20 -11.13 30.68 -51.17
CA CYS A 20 -10.05 29.78 -51.54
C CYS A 20 -9.01 30.59 -52.32
N PRO A 21 -7.79 30.83 -51.82
CA PRO A 21 -6.66 31.12 -52.67
C PRO A 21 -6.13 29.81 -53.27
N LYS A 22 -6.01 29.77 -54.61
CA LYS A 22 -5.31 28.72 -55.35
C LYS A 22 -3.79 28.95 -55.25
N ASP A 23 -3.10 27.87 -54.91
CA ASP A 23 -1.75 27.43 -55.31
C ASP A 23 -0.75 28.50 -55.79
N GLU A 24 0.17 28.88 -54.89
CA GLU A 24 1.56 29.16 -55.27
C GLU A 24 2.44 28.00 -54.83
N VAL A 25 3.01 27.34 -55.84
CA VAL A 25 4.03 26.31 -55.74
C VAL A 25 5.31 26.94 -55.19
N PHE A 26 5.61 26.70 -53.92
CA PHE A 26 6.95 26.92 -53.37
C PHE A 26 7.59 25.56 -53.08
N ASN A 27 8.56 25.21 -53.93
CA ASN A 27 9.48 24.11 -53.71
C ASN A 27 10.24 24.35 -52.40
N LEU A 28 9.95 23.55 -51.37
CA LEU A 28 10.91 23.25 -50.32
C LEU A 28 10.93 21.73 -50.07
N SER A 29 11.35 21.01 -51.10
CA SER A 29 11.91 19.67 -50.93
C SER A 29 13.27 19.80 -50.25
N LEU A 30 13.34 19.61 -48.94
CA LEU A 30 14.38 18.84 -48.23
C LEU A 30 14.13 18.92 -46.72
N ASN A 31 14.35 17.78 -46.05
CA ASN A 31 14.38 17.58 -44.59
C ASN A 31 13.06 17.16 -43.91
N LEU A 32 12.23 16.40 -44.62
CA LEU A 32 11.25 15.48 -44.02
C LEU A 32 11.85 14.08 -43.81
N ALA A 33 13.08 14.05 -43.30
CA ALA A 33 13.81 12.84 -42.92
C ALA A 33 14.64 13.15 -41.68
N ASN A 34 13.98 13.24 -40.52
CA ASN A 34 14.57 13.02 -39.18
C ASN A 34 13.52 13.07 -38.04
N THR A 35 12.30 12.63 -38.30
CA THR A 35 11.29 12.35 -37.26
C THR A 35 11.08 10.85 -37.07
N GLU A 36 12.18 10.08 -37.02
CA GLU A 36 12.18 8.74 -36.42
C GLU A 36 12.39 8.75 -34.89
N ILE A 37 12.39 9.94 -34.26
CA ILE A 37 12.64 10.07 -32.81
C ILE A 37 11.35 10.32 -31.99
N PHE A 38 10.18 10.52 -32.62
CA PHE A 38 8.93 10.85 -31.91
C PHE A 38 7.80 9.81 -31.97
N SER A 39 8.08 8.58 -32.41
CA SER A 39 7.10 7.48 -32.38
C SER A 39 7.67 6.18 -31.80
N LYS A 40 8.62 6.26 -30.86
CA LYS A 40 8.85 5.11 -29.96
C LYS A 40 7.62 4.99 -29.07
N SER A 41 6.59 4.32 -29.60
CA SER A 41 5.45 3.84 -28.82
C SER A 41 6.04 3.25 -27.54
N ILE A 42 5.65 3.83 -26.40
CA ILE A 42 6.12 3.38 -25.09
C ILE A 42 5.46 2.01 -24.90
N SER A 43 6.08 0.98 -25.46
CA SER A 43 5.64 -0.39 -25.29
C SER A 43 5.76 -0.68 -23.80
N VAL A 44 4.60 -0.84 -23.15
CA VAL A 44 4.50 -1.19 -21.74
C VAL A 44 5.30 -2.47 -21.54
N LYS A 45 6.42 -2.38 -20.82
CA LYS A 45 7.26 -3.54 -20.56
C LYS A 45 6.50 -4.49 -19.63
N LYS A 46 6.30 -5.71 -20.11
CA LYS A 46 5.58 -6.78 -19.43
C LYS A 46 6.55 -7.90 -19.09
N VAL A 47 6.45 -8.44 -17.89
CA VAL A 47 7.23 -9.58 -17.41
C VAL A 47 6.26 -10.71 -17.11
N VAL A 48 6.38 -11.82 -17.84
CA VAL A 48 5.61 -13.04 -17.55
C VAL A 48 6.32 -13.81 -16.44
N VAL A 49 5.57 -14.18 -15.41
CA VAL A 49 6.05 -15.04 -14.32
C VAL A 49 6.21 -16.47 -14.86
N GLN A 50 7.44 -16.84 -15.19
CA GLN A 50 7.75 -18.14 -15.84
C GLN A 50 7.54 -19.35 -14.92
N LYS A 51 7.68 -19.14 -13.61
CA LYS A 51 7.46 -20.14 -12.57
C LYS A 51 6.82 -19.45 -11.37
N GLU A 52 5.91 -20.15 -10.70
CA GLU A 52 5.31 -19.66 -9.47
C GLU A 52 6.38 -19.22 -8.47
N VAL A 53 6.13 -18.08 -7.82
CA VAL A 53 7.01 -17.53 -6.79
C VAL A 53 6.32 -17.73 -5.45
N LEU A 54 6.96 -18.48 -4.56
CA LEU A 54 6.49 -18.70 -3.20
C LEU A 54 6.73 -17.46 -2.33
N ILE A 55 5.96 -17.31 -1.26
CA ILE A 55 6.13 -16.20 -0.29
C ILE A 55 7.56 -16.08 0.22
N GLU A 56 8.22 -17.20 0.54
CA GLU A 56 9.63 -17.17 1.01
C GLU A 56 10.61 -16.56 0.01
N ASN A 57 10.29 -16.62 -1.29
CA ASN A 57 11.12 -16.11 -2.38
C ASN A 57 10.61 -14.78 -2.95
N TYR A 58 9.49 -14.27 -2.43
CA TYR A 58 8.76 -13.14 -3.01
C TYR A 58 9.60 -11.86 -3.11
N PHE A 59 10.23 -11.44 -2.01
CA PHE A 59 11.05 -10.22 -1.99
C PHE A 59 12.29 -10.34 -2.87
N ASN A 60 12.99 -11.48 -2.82
CA ASN A 60 14.15 -11.72 -3.68
C ASN A 60 13.77 -11.65 -5.16
N TYR A 61 12.59 -12.16 -5.52
CA TYR A 61 12.06 -12.08 -6.88
C TYR A 61 11.79 -10.62 -7.27
N LEU A 62 11.10 -9.83 -6.43
CA LEU A 62 10.85 -8.42 -6.69
C LEU A 62 12.13 -7.60 -6.78
N ASP A 63 13.09 -7.81 -5.88
CA ASP A 63 14.40 -7.15 -5.91
C ASP A 63 15.12 -7.46 -7.23
N SER A 64 15.03 -8.71 -7.73
CA SER A 64 15.60 -9.08 -9.03
C SER A 64 14.96 -8.33 -10.20
N LEU A 65 13.64 -8.09 -10.15
CA LEU A 65 12.94 -7.31 -11.16
C LEU A 65 13.32 -5.83 -11.07
N VAL A 66 13.27 -5.26 -9.87
CA VAL A 66 13.66 -3.86 -9.63
C VAL A 66 15.08 -3.62 -10.13
N HIS A 67 16.04 -4.46 -9.74
CA HIS A 67 17.43 -4.35 -10.17
C HIS A 67 17.59 -4.42 -11.70
N ARG A 68 16.88 -5.37 -12.34
CA ARG A 68 16.93 -5.55 -13.81
C ARG A 68 16.36 -4.35 -14.57
N TYR A 69 15.27 -3.76 -14.08
CA TYR A 69 14.52 -2.74 -14.82
C TYR A 69 14.85 -1.31 -14.41
N GLN A 70 15.44 -1.07 -13.23
CA GLN A 70 15.83 0.26 -12.75
C GLN A 70 16.72 1.04 -13.74
N PRO A 71 17.75 0.45 -14.39
CA PRO A 71 18.56 1.18 -15.37
C PRO A 71 17.78 1.57 -16.64
N LEU A 72 16.60 0.98 -16.84
CA LEU A 72 15.76 1.19 -18.02
C LEU A 72 14.60 2.17 -17.77
N THR A 73 14.52 2.75 -16.57
CA THR A 73 13.48 3.69 -16.14
C THR A 73 14.08 5.04 -15.78
N THR A 74 13.36 6.13 -16.03
CA THR A 74 13.80 7.51 -15.71
C THR A 74 13.40 7.97 -14.31
N TYR A 75 12.95 7.04 -13.46
CA TYR A 75 12.42 7.29 -12.13
C TYR A 75 12.94 6.23 -11.16
N GLY A 76 12.79 6.45 -9.85
CA GLY A 76 13.11 5.43 -8.84
C GLY A 76 12.09 4.29 -8.89
N LEU A 77 12.48 3.15 -9.45
CA LEU A 77 11.70 1.92 -9.42
C LEU A 77 11.99 1.22 -8.09
N SER A 78 10.96 1.07 -7.27
CA SER A 78 11.01 0.26 -6.05
C SER A 78 9.99 -0.86 -6.13
N GLU A 79 10.07 -1.82 -5.21
CA GLU A 79 9.03 -2.84 -5.10
C GLU A 79 7.64 -2.22 -4.81
N HIS A 80 7.59 -1.10 -4.09
CA HIS A 80 6.34 -0.42 -3.77
C HIS A 80 5.74 0.19 -5.04
N VAL A 81 6.55 0.85 -5.87
CA VAL A 81 6.12 1.36 -7.18
C VAL A 81 5.66 0.20 -8.09
N LEU A 82 6.43 -0.88 -8.13
CA LEU A 82 6.15 -2.06 -8.94
C LEU A 82 4.82 -2.72 -8.55
N VAL A 83 4.60 -2.95 -7.25
CA VAL A 83 3.38 -3.60 -6.74
C VAL A 83 2.17 -2.68 -6.82
N ARG A 84 2.30 -1.37 -6.54
CA ARG A 84 1.21 -0.40 -6.74
C ARG A 84 0.80 -0.27 -8.21
N ALA A 85 1.71 -0.55 -9.15
CA ALA A 85 1.36 -0.64 -10.57
C ALA A 85 0.62 -1.95 -10.94
N ASN A 86 0.65 -2.96 -10.07
CA ASN A 86 0.10 -4.30 -10.27
C ASN A 86 -0.73 -4.73 -9.05
N PRO A 87 -1.89 -4.09 -8.77
CA PRO A 87 -2.62 -4.26 -7.52
C PRO A 87 -3.07 -5.69 -7.23
N TRP A 88 -3.26 -6.53 -8.27
CA TRP A 88 -3.57 -7.95 -8.14
C TRP A 88 -2.55 -8.73 -7.29
N ILE A 89 -1.30 -8.23 -7.18
CA ILE A 89 -0.28 -8.83 -6.32
C ILE A 89 -0.68 -8.68 -4.85
N ILE A 90 -1.17 -7.50 -4.45
CA ILE A 90 -1.66 -7.27 -3.08
C ILE A 90 -2.83 -8.21 -2.79
N ASP A 91 -3.77 -8.36 -3.73
CA ASP A 91 -4.90 -9.28 -3.58
C ASP A 91 -4.43 -10.73 -3.37
N THR A 92 -3.42 -11.16 -4.12
CA THR A 92 -2.81 -12.50 -3.97
C THR A 92 -2.19 -12.67 -2.59
N LEU A 93 -1.41 -11.68 -2.13
CA LEU A 93 -0.76 -11.71 -0.82
C LEU A 93 -1.76 -11.70 0.34
N GLN A 94 -2.84 -10.91 0.23
CA GLN A 94 -3.92 -10.93 1.21
C GLN A 94 -4.57 -12.31 1.29
N ASN A 95 -4.69 -13.02 0.16
CA ASN A 95 -5.17 -14.40 0.13
C ASN A 95 -4.16 -15.43 0.67
N THR A 96 -3.05 -15.00 1.27
CA THR A 96 -2.18 -15.87 2.09
C THR A 96 -2.49 -15.80 3.60
N ASP A 97 -3.42 -14.93 4.00
CA ASP A 97 -3.92 -14.84 5.38
C ASP A 97 -4.58 -16.15 5.81
N TYR A 98 -4.14 -16.66 6.97
CA TYR A 98 -4.62 -17.92 7.52
C TYR A 98 -6.14 -18.00 7.65
N TYR A 99 -6.79 -16.95 8.17
CA TYR A 99 -8.23 -16.97 8.44
C TYR A 99 -9.06 -16.75 7.18
N ARG A 100 -8.53 -16.02 6.18
CA ARG A 100 -9.15 -15.97 4.85
C ARG A 100 -9.14 -17.33 4.17
N MET A 101 -8.05 -18.09 4.31
CA MET A 101 -7.97 -19.45 3.76
C MET A 101 -8.85 -20.44 4.53
N MET A 102 -8.91 -20.33 5.86
CA MET A 102 -9.84 -21.13 6.67
C MET A 102 -11.31 -20.89 6.30
N ALA A 103 -11.69 -19.66 5.97
CA ALA A 103 -13.04 -19.34 5.47
C ALA A 103 -13.35 -19.96 4.10
N LYS A 104 -12.33 -20.45 3.38
CA LYS A 104 -12.41 -21.23 2.14
C LYS A 104 -12.11 -22.71 2.38
N ASP A 105 -12.29 -23.18 3.61
CA ASP A 105 -12.03 -24.57 4.04
C ASP A 105 -10.58 -25.06 3.82
N SER A 106 -9.62 -24.13 3.77
CA SER A 106 -8.21 -24.43 3.52
C SER A 106 -7.34 -24.13 4.74
N PHE A 107 -6.80 -25.19 5.35
CA PHE A 107 -5.83 -25.05 6.43
C PHE A 107 -4.42 -24.73 5.90
N VAL A 108 -3.83 -23.64 6.38
CA VAL A 108 -2.46 -23.22 6.03
C VAL A 108 -1.51 -23.48 7.19
N TYR A 109 -0.76 -24.58 7.11
CA TYR A 109 0.27 -24.88 8.12
C TYR A 109 1.50 -23.97 8.01
N ASN A 110 1.94 -23.65 6.78
CA ASN A 110 3.12 -22.82 6.53
C ASN A 110 2.86 -21.82 5.39
N GLN A 111 2.53 -20.59 5.74
CA GLN A 111 2.23 -19.50 4.79
C GLN A 111 3.41 -19.22 3.83
N LYS A 112 4.65 -19.46 4.25
CA LYS A 112 5.85 -19.24 3.43
C LYS A 112 5.90 -20.09 2.16
N LYS A 113 5.17 -21.21 2.13
CA LYS A 113 5.07 -22.13 0.99
C LYS A 113 3.88 -21.84 0.08
N MET A 114 3.08 -20.83 0.40
CA MET A 114 2.00 -20.39 -0.49
C MET A 114 2.56 -19.61 -1.67
N ILE A 115 1.81 -19.61 -2.77
CA ILE A 115 2.14 -18.87 -4.00
C ILE A 115 1.86 -17.38 -3.77
N ALA A 116 2.89 -16.54 -3.94
CA ALA A 116 2.79 -15.09 -3.94
C ALA A 116 2.55 -14.54 -5.35
N LEU A 117 3.21 -15.11 -6.36
CA LEU A 117 3.04 -14.76 -7.77
C LEU A 117 2.77 -16.03 -8.58
N PRO A 118 1.54 -16.22 -9.10
CA PRO A 118 1.21 -17.38 -9.91
C PRO A 118 1.98 -17.42 -11.23
N MET A 119 2.30 -18.63 -11.69
CA MET A 119 2.88 -18.85 -13.02
C MET A 119 1.93 -18.33 -14.11
N GLY A 120 2.47 -17.75 -15.18
CA GLY A 120 1.72 -17.22 -16.31
C GLY A 120 1.17 -15.81 -16.10
N ASN A 121 1.10 -15.31 -14.86
CA ASN A 121 0.69 -13.93 -14.60
C ASN A 121 1.70 -12.94 -15.16
N THR A 122 1.21 -11.76 -15.52
CA THR A 122 2.02 -10.68 -16.09
C THR A 122 2.19 -9.53 -15.10
N ILE A 123 3.44 -9.14 -14.88
CA ILE A 123 3.83 -7.96 -14.11
C ILE A 123 4.17 -6.84 -15.10
N ILE A 124 3.50 -5.70 -14.93
CA ILE A 124 3.72 -4.50 -15.71
C ILE A 124 4.81 -3.66 -15.05
N ILE A 125 5.87 -3.33 -15.79
CA ILE A 125 6.79 -2.26 -15.39
C ILE A 125 6.12 -0.94 -15.78
N PRO A 126 5.81 -0.04 -14.81
CA PRO A 126 5.08 1.17 -15.13
C PRO A 126 5.88 2.07 -16.08
N ASP A 127 5.20 2.82 -16.93
CA ASP A 127 5.84 3.93 -17.62
C ASP A 127 6.05 5.12 -16.65
N SER A 128 6.77 6.14 -17.10
CA SER A 128 7.09 7.30 -16.26
C SER A 128 5.84 8.08 -15.81
N SER A 129 4.74 8.05 -16.58
CA SER A 129 3.49 8.72 -16.22
C SER A 129 2.80 8.01 -15.07
N LYS A 130 2.64 6.68 -15.17
CA LYS A 130 2.06 5.84 -14.13
C LYS A 130 2.94 5.84 -12.87
N ALA A 131 4.26 5.76 -13.02
CA ALA A 131 5.18 5.83 -11.89
C ALA A 131 5.08 7.18 -11.16
N LYS A 132 5.03 8.30 -11.90
CA LYS A 132 4.85 9.63 -11.30
C LYS A 132 3.55 9.74 -10.49
N LYS A 133 2.44 9.18 -11.00
CA LYS A 133 1.18 9.14 -10.25
C LYS A 133 1.31 8.36 -8.94
N ILE A 134 1.99 7.22 -8.96
CA ILE A 134 2.22 6.40 -7.76
C ILE A 134 3.12 7.12 -6.76
N LEU A 135 4.21 7.74 -7.21
CA LEU A 135 5.12 8.50 -6.36
C LEU A 135 4.41 9.69 -5.71
N ASN A 136 3.63 10.45 -6.47
CA ASN A 136 2.80 11.54 -5.92
C ASN A 136 1.80 11.02 -4.87
N SER A 137 1.16 9.87 -5.11
CA SER A 137 0.27 9.23 -4.14
C SER A 137 1.02 8.91 -2.84
N PHE A 138 2.28 8.44 -2.90
CA PHE A 138 3.10 8.20 -1.71
C PHE A 138 3.38 9.48 -0.92
N ASP A 139 3.74 10.58 -1.58
CA ASP A 139 4.02 11.87 -0.94
C ASP A 139 2.80 12.43 -0.19
N ASN A 140 1.61 12.11 -0.70
CA ASN A 140 0.32 12.50 -0.15
C ASN A 140 -0.28 11.44 0.79
N THR A 141 0.39 10.30 0.98
CA THR A 141 -0.11 9.23 1.86
C THR A 141 0.22 9.53 3.32
N THR A 142 -0.78 9.38 4.19
CA THR A 142 -0.62 9.46 5.66
C THR A 142 -1.31 8.28 6.34
N ILE A 143 -0.65 7.71 7.34
CA ILE A 143 -1.23 6.75 8.28
C ILE A 143 -1.79 7.51 9.48
N ASP A 144 -3.08 7.37 9.77
CA ASP A 144 -3.69 7.87 11.01
C ASP A 144 -4.05 6.69 11.92
N ILE A 145 -3.78 6.82 13.22
CA ILE A 145 -4.10 5.80 14.20
C ILE A 145 -4.75 6.48 15.39
N ASN A 146 -6.00 6.14 15.67
CA ASN A 146 -6.65 6.56 16.91
C ASN A 146 -6.69 5.39 17.89
N ILE A 147 -5.92 5.49 18.98
CA ILE A 147 -5.70 4.40 19.92
C ILE A 147 -7.00 3.94 20.61
N PRO A 148 -7.82 4.82 21.23
CA PRO A 148 -9.09 4.44 21.85
C PRO A 148 -10.12 3.85 20.88
N GLU A 149 -10.02 4.21 19.60
CA GLU A 149 -10.91 3.71 18.55
C GLU A 149 -10.49 2.33 18.03
N PHE A 150 -9.26 1.90 18.33
CA PHE A 150 -8.64 0.70 17.78
C PHE A 150 -8.67 0.66 16.25
N LYS A 151 -8.39 1.80 15.61
CA LYS A 151 -8.37 1.89 14.14
C LYS A 151 -7.07 2.48 13.62
N LEU A 152 -6.59 1.89 12.53
CA LEU A 152 -5.56 2.44 11.64
C LEU A 152 -6.22 2.77 10.31
N ARG A 153 -5.94 3.95 9.80
CA ARG A 153 -6.44 4.44 8.51
C ARG A 153 -5.30 4.85 7.61
N ILE A 154 -5.51 4.70 6.32
CA ILE A 154 -4.60 5.22 5.30
C ILE A 154 -5.37 6.26 4.50
N TYR A 155 -4.83 7.47 4.49
CA TYR A 155 -5.34 8.58 3.70
C TYR A 155 -4.40 8.87 2.54
N GLU A 156 -4.97 9.23 1.39
CA GLU A 156 -4.27 9.97 0.33
C GLU A 156 -4.89 11.37 0.29
N ASP A 157 -4.10 12.38 0.66
CA ASP A 157 -4.58 13.72 0.98
C ASP A 157 -5.71 13.67 2.02
N SER A 158 -6.93 14.09 1.65
CA SER A 158 -8.12 14.07 2.51
C SER A 158 -8.97 12.81 2.34
N VAL A 159 -8.65 11.95 1.37
CA VAL A 159 -9.46 10.78 1.02
C VAL A 159 -9.00 9.58 1.84
N GLN A 160 -9.91 9.02 2.65
CA GLN A 160 -9.67 7.75 3.34
C GLN A 160 -9.71 6.61 2.31
N LEU A 161 -8.58 5.94 2.10
CA LEU A 161 -8.48 4.79 1.22
C LEU A 161 -8.80 3.48 1.95
N PHE A 162 -8.33 3.36 3.19
CA PHE A 162 -8.50 2.14 3.98
C PHE A 162 -8.74 2.45 5.45
N GLU A 163 -9.45 1.55 6.11
CA GLU A 163 -9.62 1.50 7.55
C GLU A 163 -9.43 0.04 8.01
N PHE A 164 -8.61 -0.15 9.05
CA PHE A 164 -8.27 -1.47 9.59
C PHE A 164 -8.48 -1.51 11.10
N PRO A 165 -9.08 -2.58 11.63
CA PRO A 165 -9.10 -2.80 13.07
C PRO A 165 -7.69 -3.14 13.56
N ILE A 166 -7.29 -2.57 14.69
CA ILE A 166 -5.99 -2.82 15.30
C ILE A 166 -6.10 -3.30 16.73
N ARG A 167 -5.01 -3.85 17.25
CA ARG A 167 -4.76 -3.96 18.69
C ARG A 167 -3.61 -3.05 19.07
N VAL A 168 -3.65 -2.54 20.28
CA VAL A 168 -2.66 -1.58 20.81
C VAL A 168 -2.04 -2.11 22.10
N GLY A 169 -1.10 -1.36 22.64
CA GLY A 169 -0.45 -1.60 23.92
C GLY A 169 -1.42 -1.71 25.08
N ARG A 170 -1.00 -2.35 26.16
CA ARG A 170 -1.77 -2.45 27.41
C ARG A 170 -1.44 -1.27 28.32
N ASP A 171 -2.41 -0.83 29.11
CA ASP A 171 -2.17 0.11 30.20
C ASP A 171 -1.51 -0.61 31.39
N GLU A 172 -0.21 -0.88 31.23
CA GLU A 172 0.57 -1.62 32.21
C GLU A 172 2.03 -1.20 32.11
N LYS A 173 2.72 -1.14 33.25
CA LYS A 173 4.19 -1.13 33.30
C LYS A 173 4.68 -2.53 33.59
N LYS A 174 5.57 -3.05 32.73
CA LYS A 174 6.09 -4.42 32.85
C LYS A 174 7.58 -4.49 32.54
N TYR A 175 8.30 -5.32 33.28
CA TYR A 175 9.67 -5.67 32.93
C TYR A 175 9.69 -6.53 31.66
N LEU A 176 10.47 -6.10 30.66
CA LEU A 176 10.68 -6.83 29.42
C LEU A 176 12.16 -7.22 29.30
N GLU A 177 12.44 -8.53 29.34
CA GLU A 177 13.79 -9.08 29.23
C GLU A 177 14.51 -8.60 27.98
N MET A 178 13.79 -8.47 26.86
CA MET A 178 14.35 -7.96 25.60
C MET A 178 14.93 -6.54 25.71
N SER A 179 14.45 -5.74 26.67
CA SER A 179 14.95 -4.38 26.91
C SER A 179 15.74 -4.22 28.21
N GLY A 180 15.81 -5.26 29.04
CA GLY A 180 16.48 -5.23 30.35
C GLY A 180 15.90 -4.22 31.36
N ARG A 181 14.66 -3.75 31.17
CA ARG A 181 14.05 -2.72 32.03
C ARG A 181 12.53 -2.78 32.09
N ILE A 182 11.96 -2.06 33.05
CA ILE A 182 10.52 -1.78 33.13
C ILE A 182 10.14 -0.83 31.99
N GLN A 183 9.13 -1.22 31.22
CA GLN A 183 8.59 -0.49 30.09
C GLN A 183 7.13 -0.16 30.33
N ASP A 184 6.74 1.05 29.94
CA ASP A 184 5.33 1.43 29.79
C ASP A 184 4.81 0.82 28.48
N LEU A 185 3.91 -0.16 28.59
CA LEU A 185 3.40 -0.93 27.46
C LEU A 185 2.33 -0.20 26.65
N ARG A 186 1.92 1.01 27.04
CA ARG A 186 1.01 1.83 26.23
C ARG A 186 1.67 2.19 24.90
N THR A 187 0.94 2.01 23.81
CA THR A 187 1.34 2.50 22.48
C THR A 187 1.57 4.01 22.54
N LYS A 188 2.71 4.46 22.04
CA LYS A 188 3.14 5.86 22.11
C LYS A 188 2.43 6.69 21.04
N THR A 189 1.90 7.82 21.47
CA THR A 189 1.27 8.84 20.62
C THR A 189 2.30 9.80 20.05
N GLY A 190 1.94 10.49 18.97
CA GLY A 190 2.77 11.49 18.34
C GLY A 190 2.73 11.44 16.82
N LYS A 191 3.53 12.29 16.21
CA LYS A 191 3.69 12.38 14.76
C LYS A 191 5.07 11.88 14.35
N GLY A 192 5.19 11.33 13.17
CA GLY A 192 6.48 10.96 12.61
C GLY A 192 6.37 10.22 11.29
N PHE A 193 7.23 9.23 11.09
CA PHE A 193 7.39 8.59 9.77
C PHE A 193 7.62 7.08 9.89
N ILE A 194 7.28 6.38 8.81
CA ILE A 194 7.80 5.03 8.56
C ILE A 194 9.28 5.14 8.21
N ILE A 195 10.15 4.46 8.95
CA ILE A 195 11.60 4.59 8.80
C ILE A 195 12.28 3.33 8.27
N ASN A 196 11.65 2.16 8.41
CA ASN A 196 12.21 0.91 7.94
C ASN A 196 11.10 -0.15 7.76
N HIS A 197 11.42 -1.16 6.96
CA HIS A 197 10.61 -2.37 6.81
C HIS A 197 11.45 -3.62 7.06
N VAL A 198 10.95 -4.50 7.91
CA VAL A 198 11.55 -5.81 8.18
C VAL A 198 10.81 -6.86 7.36
N ARG A 199 11.24 -7.07 6.11
CA ARG A 199 10.64 -8.03 5.16
C ARG A 199 10.68 -9.49 5.65
N ASN A 200 11.71 -9.84 6.42
CA ASN A 200 11.93 -11.16 7.00
C ASN A 200 11.96 -11.06 8.53
N PRO A 201 10.81 -10.88 9.19
CA PRO A 201 10.79 -10.59 10.62
C PRO A 201 11.27 -11.78 11.46
N ARG A 202 12.04 -11.44 12.50
CA ARG A 202 12.37 -12.36 13.60
C ARG A 202 11.32 -12.23 14.69
N TYR A 203 10.70 -13.35 15.05
CA TYR A 203 9.68 -13.39 16.09
C TYR A 203 10.31 -13.72 17.44
N VAL A 204 10.31 -12.74 18.34
CA VAL A 204 10.86 -12.86 19.70
C VAL A 204 9.80 -12.45 20.69
N ASN A 205 9.63 -13.23 21.76
CA ASN A 205 8.77 -12.83 22.86
C ASN A 205 9.51 -11.80 23.72
N PRO A 206 9.04 -10.55 23.82
CA PRO A 206 9.78 -9.51 24.52
C PRO A 206 9.85 -9.72 26.04
N VAL A 207 8.97 -10.56 26.59
CA VAL A 207 8.92 -10.82 28.05
C VAL A 207 10.10 -11.66 28.51
N ASN A 208 10.51 -12.66 27.72
CA ASN A 208 11.57 -13.61 28.07
C ASN A 208 12.70 -13.70 27.04
N ASN A 209 12.69 -12.82 26.03
CA ASN A 209 13.64 -12.76 24.93
C ASN A 209 13.79 -14.07 24.12
N HIS A 210 12.82 -14.99 24.21
CA HIS A 210 12.87 -16.26 23.50
C HIS A 210 12.36 -16.11 22.07
N GLN A 211 13.19 -16.51 21.11
CA GLN A 211 12.78 -16.61 19.71
C GLN A 211 11.88 -17.84 19.50
N TYR A 212 10.80 -17.66 18.76
CA TYR A 212 9.86 -18.73 18.43
C TYR A 212 9.64 -18.83 16.92
N PHE A 213 9.17 -20.00 16.47
CA PHE A 213 9.03 -20.34 15.04
C PHE A 213 7.63 -20.83 14.66
N VAL A 214 6.77 -21.05 15.66
CA VAL A 214 5.38 -21.50 15.53
C VAL A 214 4.48 -20.67 16.43
N THR A 215 3.20 -20.60 16.08
CA THR A 215 2.18 -19.89 16.86
C THR A 215 0.93 -20.74 17.02
N LYS A 216 0.21 -20.55 18.12
CA LYS A 216 -1.12 -21.13 18.33
C LYS A 216 -2.17 -20.13 17.85
N ARG A 217 -2.94 -20.53 16.84
CA ARG A 217 -4.03 -19.76 16.23
C ARG A 217 -5.26 -19.71 17.14
N ASP A 218 -6.22 -18.85 16.82
CA ASP A 218 -7.46 -18.63 17.58
C ASP A 218 -8.38 -19.86 17.57
N ASP A 219 -8.26 -20.72 16.55
CA ASP A 219 -8.95 -22.02 16.45
C ASP A 219 -8.21 -23.15 17.19
N GLY A 220 -7.13 -22.82 17.91
CA GLY A 220 -6.33 -23.76 18.68
C GLY A 220 -5.28 -24.53 17.87
N LYS A 221 -5.25 -24.41 16.53
CA LYS A 221 -4.24 -25.08 15.69
C LYS A 221 -2.89 -24.40 15.81
N VAL A 222 -1.83 -25.17 15.55
CA VAL A 222 -0.45 -24.67 15.54
C VAL A 222 0.04 -24.54 14.11
N THR A 223 0.59 -23.39 13.74
CA THR A 223 1.17 -23.14 12.41
C THR A 223 2.58 -22.59 12.53
N LYS A 224 3.34 -22.61 11.43
CA LYS A 224 4.55 -21.79 11.31
C LYS A 224 4.19 -20.31 11.31
N LEU A 225 5.16 -19.49 11.71
CA LEU A 225 5.04 -18.04 11.66
C LEU A 225 5.09 -17.51 10.22
N PRO A 226 4.20 -16.58 9.86
CA PRO A 226 4.12 -16.07 8.50
C PRO A 226 5.31 -15.14 8.19
N GLN A 227 5.65 -15.03 6.90
CA GLN A 227 6.56 -14.01 6.41
C GLN A 227 5.73 -12.87 5.83
N ILE A 228 5.52 -11.84 6.65
CA ILE A 228 4.80 -10.62 6.32
C ILE A 228 5.58 -9.48 6.97
N PRO A 229 5.88 -8.38 6.25
CA PRO A 229 6.73 -7.32 6.76
C PRO A 229 6.27 -6.73 8.08
N PHE A 230 7.22 -6.41 8.95
CA PHE A 230 7.00 -5.48 10.05
C PHE A 230 7.41 -4.08 9.62
N ILE A 231 6.70 -3.08 10.11
CA ILE A 231 6.94 -1.68 9.76
C ILE A 231 7.45 -0.97 11.02
N GLU A 232 8.63 -0.37 10.91
CA GLU A 232 9.24 0.41 11.97
C GLU A 232 8.84 1.88 11.84
N THR A 233 8.50 2.47 12.98
CA THR A 233 8.09 3.87 13.07
C THR A 233 9.05 4.67 13.93
N GLU A 234 9.31 5.90 13.52
CA GLU A 234 9.85 6.94 14.40
C GLU A 234 8.72 7.91 14.76
N ILE A 235 8.55 8.18 16.05
CA ILE A 235 7.46 9.00 16.58
C ILE A 235 8.07 10.08 17.48
N ASN A 236 7.76 11.36 17.22
CA ASN A 236 8.34 12.51 17.91
C ASN A 236 9.88 12.51 17.94
N GLY A 237 10.51 12.04 16.85
CA GLY A 237 11.97 11.92 16.75
C GLY A 237 12.59 10.76 17.54
N LEU A 238 11.76 9.86 18.10
CA LEU A 238 12.22 8.72 18.90
C LEU A 238 11.80 7.38 18.29
N ARG A 239 12.73 6.42 18.33
CA ARG A 239 12.52 5.03 17.93
C ARG A 239 12.18 4.20 19.17
N TYR A 240 10.89 4.07 19.47
CA TYR A 240 10.42 3.35 20.66
C TYR A 240 10.53 1.83 20.57
N GLY A 241 10.88 1.27 19.40
CA GLY A 241 10.73 -0.17 19.14
C GLY A 241 9.27 -0.61 18.96
N GLN A 242 8.35 0.35 18.88
CA GLN A 242 6.96 0.14 18.50
C GLN A 242 6.87 -0.12 17.00
N LEU A 243 6.24 -1.24 16.64
CA LEU A 243 6.09 -1.68 15.25
C LEU A 243 4.62 -1.72 14.85
N ILE A 244 4.32 -1.53 13.57
CA ILE A 244 3.06 -1.99 12.96
C ILE A 244 3.35 -3.37 12.37
N HIS A 245 2.62 -4.40 12.80
CA HIS A 245 2.90 -5.77 12.39
C HIS A 245 1.65 -6.66 12.41
N PRO A 246 1.63 -7.77 11.65
CA PRO A 246 0.51 -8.71 11.69
C PRO A 246 0.38 -9.39 13.06
N THR A 247 -0.85 -9.73 13.42
CA THR A 247 -1.17 -10.69 14.48
C THR A 247 -1.68 -11.99 13.90
N THR A 248 -1.21 -13.09 14.47
CA THR A 248 -1.67 -14.45 14.15
C THR A 248 -3.00 -14.78 14.85
N ASN A 249 -3.51 -13.86 15.68
CA ASN A 249 -4.68 -14.02 16.56
C ASN A 249 -5.63 -12.81 16.44
N PRO A 250 -6.42 -12.71 15.35
CA PRO A 250 -7.36 -11.61 15.10
C PRO A 250 -8.38 -11.38 16.21
N ARG A 251 -8.70 -12.38 17.05
CA ARG A 251 -9.54 -12.19 18.26
C ARG A 251 -8.99 -11.14 19.24
N THR A 252 -7.73 -10.76 19.09
CA THR A 252 -7.07 -9.73 19.91
C THR A 252 -7.23 -8.31 19.34
N LEU A 253 -7.75 -8.15 18.12
CA LEU A 253 -8.05 -6.85 17.52
C LEU A 253 -9.23 -6.17 18.25
N GLY A 254 -9.25 -4.85 18.25
CA GLY A 254 -10.21 -4.05 19.01
C GLY A 254 -9.91 -4.00 20.51
N LYS A 255 -8.66 -4.30 20.92
CA LYS A 255 -8.27 -4.43 22.34
C LYS A 255 -6.89 -3.85 22.62
N ALA A 256 -6.72 -3.35 23.83
CA ALA A 256 -5.42 -3.14 24.47
C ALA A 256 -4.87 -4.52 24.87
N TYR A 257 -3.94 -5.07 24.09
CA TYR A 257 -3.48 -6.46 24.22
C TYR A 257 -1.98 -6.64 24.02
N SER A 258 -1.33 -5.76 23.25
CA SER A 258 0.08 -5.91 22.89
C SER A 258 1.02 -5.45 24.02
N ASN A 259 2.33 -5.57 23.78
CA ASN A 259 3.37 -5.01 24.66
C ASN A 259 3.88 -3.64 24.18
N GLY A 260 3.05 -2.89 23.44
CA GLY A 260 3.36 -1.54 22.94
C GLY A 260 3.19 -1.39 21.43
N CYS A 261 3.36 -2.47 20.67
CA CYS A 261 3.18 -2.48 19.22
C CYS A 261 1.72 -2.34 18.77
N ILE A 262 1.55 -2.05 17.48
CA ILE A 262 0.26 -1.95 16.80
C ILE A 262 0.09 -3.21 15.95
N GLY A 263 -0.88 -4.05 16.32
CA GLY A 263 -1.15 -5.30 15.62
C GLY A 263 -2.33 -5.18 14.65
N VAL A 264 -2.19 -5.71 13.44
CA VAL A 264 -3.21 -5.75 12.36
C VAL A 264 -3.46 -7.19 11.89
N LYS A 265 -4.49 -7.45 11.07
CA LYS A 265 -4.64 -8.78 10.44
C LYS A 265 -3.48 -9.07 9.48
N GLU A 266 -3.23 -10.35 9.18
CA GLU A 266 -2.20 -10.76 8.23
C GLU A 266 -2.44 -10.18 6.84
N ALA A 267 -3.69 -10.23 6.34
CA ALA A 267 -4.04 -9.61 5.06
C ALA A 267 -3.87 -8.09 5.07
N ASP A 268 -4.26 -7.42 6.16
CA ASP A 268 -4.23 -5.95 6.25
C ASP A 268 -2.78 -5.44 6.27
N ALA A 269 -1.87 -6.17 6.91
CA ALA A 269 -0.45 -5.85 6.93
C ALA A 269 0.16 -5.75 5.52
N TRP A 270 -0.27 -6.59 4.58
CA TRP A 270 0.20 -6.50 3.18
C TRP A 270 -0.24 -5.21 2.50
N VAL A 271 -1.47 -4.77 2.76
CA VAL A 271 -1.97 -3.50 2.21
C VAL A 271 -1.18 -2.35 2.81
N ILE A 272 -1.07 -2.31 4.15
CA ILE A 272 -0.36 -1.25 4.86
C ILE A 272 1.09 -1.17 4.35
N TYR A 273 1.78 -2.30 4.18
CA TYR A 273 3.13 -2.33 3.64
C TYR A 273 3.24 -1.61 2.29
N PHE A 274 2.43 -1.99 1.30
CA PHE A 274 2.54 -1.42 -0.05
C PHE A 274 1.97 -0.01 -0.21
N TYR A 275 1.20 0.47 0.77
CA TYR A 275 0.73 1.85 0.83
C TYR A 275 1.59 2.74 1.72
N ALA A 276 2.50 2.18 2.51
CA ALA A 276 3.35 2.94 3.43
C ALA A 276 4.85 2.70 3.16
N PRO A 277 5.39 3.19 2.02
CA PRO A 277 6.82 3.20 1.80
C PRO A 277 7.57 3.96 2.91
N ILE A 278 8.90 3.83 2.93
CA ILE A 278 9.75 4.64 3.82
C ILE A 278 9.44 6.13 3.59
N ASN A 279 9.41 6.91 4.68
CA ASN A 279 9.00 8.31 4.77
C ASN A 279 7.49 8.58 4.68
N THR A 280 6.63 7.57 4.62
CA THR A 280 5.18 7.80 4.80
C THR A 280 4.91 8.41 6.17
N LYS A 281 4.14 9.50 6.20
CA LYS A 281 3.77 10.22 7.43
C LYS A 281 2.86 9.33 8.28
N ILE A 282 3.05 9.39 9.60
CA ILE A 282 2.19 8.72 10.56
C ILE A 282 1.78 9.67 11.68
N ASN A 283 0.51 9.63 12.07
CA ASN A 283 -0.06 10.33 13.20
C ASN A 283 -0.74 9.32 14.12
N ILE A 284 -0.26 9.21 15.35
CA ILE A 284 -0.82 8.34 16.38
C ILE A 284 -1.43 9.22 17.46
N ARG A 285 -2.76 9.25 17.52
CA ARG A 285 -3.55 10.11 18.40
C ARG A 285 -4.30 9.30 19.45
N TYR A 286 -4.75 10.03 20.46
CA TYR A 286 -5.55 9.50 21.57
C TYR A 286 -6.74 10.43 21.77
N ASP A 287 -7.68 10.35 20.84
CA ASP A 287 -8.86 11.20 20.84
C ASP A 287 -10.03 10.39 21.36
N LEU A 288 -10.64 10.87 22.46
CA LEU A 288 -11.80 10.23 23.09
C LEU A 288 -13.13 10.62 22.41
N SER A 289 -13.09 11.50 21.41
CA SER A 289 -14.23 11.79 20.55
C SER A 289 -14.04 11.08 19.20
N GLY A 290 -14.99 10.23 18.84
CA GLY A 290 -15.07 9.58 17.54
C GLY A 290 -16.32 10.01 16.77
N VAL A 291 -16.43 9.56 15.52
CA VAL A 291 -17.66 9.69 14.72
C VAL A 291 -18.14 8.29 14.38
N ASN A 292 -19.42 8.00 14.63
CA ASN A 292 -20.02 6.72 14.27
C ASN A 292 -20.37 6.65 12.76
N GLU A 293 -20.85 5.50 12.30
CA GLU A 293 -21.24 5.33 10.88
C GLU A 293 -22.38 6.25 10.44
N MET A 294 -23.20 6.75 11.38
CA MET A 294 -24.31 7.68 11.13
C MET A 294 -23.87 9.15 11.11
N GLY A 295 -22.60 9.44 11.42
CA GLY A 295 -22.06 10.79 11.50
C GLY A 295 -22.18 11.46 12.88
N ASP A 296 -22.69 10.76 13.90
CA ASP A 296 -22.80 11.31 15.25
C ASP A 296 -21.45 11.28 15.97
N ILE A 297 -21.21 12.31 16.79
CA ILE A 297 -20.07 12.33 17.70
C ILE A 297 -20.34 11.36 18.85
N ILE A 298 -19.44 10.42 19.05
CA ILE A 298 -19.47 9.44 20.15
C ILE A 298 -18.27 9.64 21.09
N THR A 299 -18.48 9.37 22.37
CA THR A 299 -17.39 9.28 23.34
C THR A 299 -16.83 7.86 23.34
N LEU A 300 -15.56 7.73 23.01
CA LEU A 300 -14.80 6.48 23.05
C LEU A 300 -14.36 6.20 24.49
N LYS A 301 -14.24 4.92 24.83
CA LYS A 301 -13.76 4.48 26.14
C LYS A 301 -12.30 4.89 26.33
N ASP A 302 -11.98 5.42 27.51
CA ASP A 302 -10.59 5.59 27.95
C ASP A 302 -9.97 4.23 28.30
N ILE A 303 -8.85 3.88 27.66
CA ILE A 303 -8.19 2.58 27.76
C ILE A 303 -6.77 2.63 28.35
N TYR A 304 -6.26 3.83 28.66
CA TYR A 304 -4.90 4.14 29.17
C TYR A 304 -4.92 4.99 30.46
#